data_AF-A0A367LWW1-F1
#
_entry.id   AF-A0A367LWW1-F1
#
_cell.length_a   1.000
_cell.length_b   1.000
_cell.length_c   1.000
_cell.angle_alpha   90.00
_cell.angle_beta   90.00
_cell.angle_gamma   90.00
#
_symmetry.space_group_name_H-M   'P 1'
#
loop_
_entity.id
_entity.type
_entity.pdbx_description
1 polymer ?
#
loop_
_entity_poly.entity_id
_entity_poly.type
_entity_poly.pdbx_seq_one_letter_code
_entity_poly.pdbx_strand_id
1 'polypeptide(L)'
;MTRVDFYVIPSADPSARLQVACRLAEKAWRQGMQVYLHCADEAQRSELDGRLWSFRGEAFIPHSLAEEDAEAPVALGLGEPPGNHRDLLINLTLEAPGFVPNFSRVAELV
;
A
#
# COMPACT_ATOMS: atom_id res chain seq x y z
N MET A 1 -11.19 8.77 -14.69
CA MET A 1 -12.07 8.42 -13.56
C MET A 1 -11.34 7.37 -12.74
N THR A 2 -11.17 7.59 -11.44
CA THR A 2 -10.47 6.66 -10.55
C THR A 2 -11.22 5.33 -10.46
N ARG A 3 -10.51 4.22 -10.68
CA ARG A 3 -11.06 2.87 -10.49
C ARG A 3 -10.88 2.44 -9.05
N VAL A 4 -11.95 2.04 -8.37
CA VAL A 4 -11.88 1.53 -6.99
C VAL A 4 -12.25 0.04 -6.98
N ASP A 5 -11.38 -0.80 -6.45
CA ASP A 5 -11.63 -2.23 -6.22
C ASP A 5 -11.65 -2.50 -4.71
N PHE A 6 -12.67 -3.21 -4.22
CA PHE A 6 -12.77 -3.62 -2.82
C PHE A 6 -12.32 -5.07 -2.66
N TYR A 7 -11.37 -5.30 -1.77
CA TYR A 7 -10.89 -6.64 -1.43
C TYR A 7 -11.45 -7.01 -0.07
N VAL A 8 -12.50 -7.83 -0.08
CA VAL A 8 -13.12 -8.36 1.14
C VAL A 8 -12.27 -9.52 1.65
N ILE A 9 -11.74 -9.37 2.86
CA ILE A 9 -10.86 -10.37 3.48
C ILE A 9 -11.68 -11.17 4.48
N PRO A 10 -11.95 -12.48 4.23
CA PRO A 10 -12.79 -13.31 5.09
C PRO A 10 -12.03 -13.79 6.33
N SER A 11 -11.39 -12.87 7.05
CA SER A 11 -10.62 -13.13 8.26
C SER A 11 -10.68 -11.92 9.18
N ALA A 12 -10.87 -12.18 10.48
CA ALA A 12 -10.77 -11.16 11.51
C ALA A 12 -9.32 -10.86 11.92
N ASP A 13 -8.35 -11.65 11.46
CA ASP A 13 -6.92 -11.43 11.74
C ASP A 13 -6.40 -10.21 10.97
N PRO A 14 -5.94 -9.14 11.66
CA PRO A 14 -5.35 -7.97 11.03
C PRO A 14 -4.17 -8.32 10.10
N SER A 15 -3.43 -9.38 10.40
CA SER A 15 -2.31 -9.86 9.59
C SER A 15 -2.74 -10.29 8.19
N ALA A 16 -3.98 -10.77 8.01
CA ALA A 16 -4.50 -11.19 6.72
C ALA A 16 -4.57 -10.01 5.74
N ARG A 17 -4.88 -8.80 6.24
CA ARG A 17 -4.89 -7.57 5.45
C ARG A 17 -3.51 -7.19 4.96
N LEU A 18 -2.51 -7.26 5.85
CA LEU A 18 -1.12 -6.99 5.50
C LEU A 18 -0.59 -7.98 4.45
N GLN A 19 -0.95 -9.27 4.56
CA GLN A 19 -0.57 -10.27 3.55
C GLN A 19 -1.17 -9.96 2.17
N VAL A 20 -2.43 -9.52 2.10
CA VAL A 20 -3.07 -9.10 0.84
C VAL A 20 -2.41 -7.83 0.31
N ALA A 21 -2.10 -6.86 1.18
CA ALA A 21 -1.39 -5.64 0.80
C ALA A 21 -0.03 -5.96 0.16
N CYS A 22 0.78 -6.85 0.75
CA CYS A 22 2.05 -7.28 0.16
C CYS A 22 1.86 -7.91 -1.22
N ARG A 23 0.85 -8.77 -1.41
CA ARG A 23 0.54 -9.39 -2.73
C ARG A 23 0.18 -8.36 -3.77
N LEU A 24 -0.64 -7.37 -3.40
CA LEU A 24 -1.07 -6.32 -4.31
C LEU A 24 0.08 -5.38 -4.67
N ALA A 25 0.87 -4.99 -3.68
CA ALA A 25 2.06 -4.17 -3.88
C ALA A 25 3.07 -4.86 -4.81
N GLU A 26 3.40 -6.14 -4.56
CA GLU A 26 4.29 -6.91 -5.43
C GLU A 26 3.78 -6.95 -6.87
N LYS A 27 2.50 -7.30 -7.05
CA LYS A 27 1.90 -7.44 -8.37
C LYS A 27 1.90 -6.11 -9.13
N ALA A 28 1.53 -5.02 -8.48
CA ALA A 28 1.46 -3.69 -9.08
C ALA A 28 2.85 -3.15 -9.40
N TRP A 29 3.81 -3.29 -8.48
CA TRP A 29 5.20 -2.92 -8.72
C TRP A 29 5.80 -3.70 -9.91
N ARG A 30 5.57 -5.01 -10.00
CA ARG A 30 6.01 -5.82 -11.16
C ARG A 30 5.35 -5.40 -12.49
N GLN A 31 4.25 -4.65 -12.44
CA GLN A 31 3.60 -4.05 -13.61
C GLN A 31 4.12 -2.64 -13.92
N GLY A 32 5.12 -2.14 -13.19
CA GLY A 32 5.71 -0.82 -13.36
C GLY A 32 4.92 0.31 -12.71
N MET A 33 3.95 0.00 -11.83
CA MET A 33 3.15 1.00 -11.14
C MET A 33 3.87 1.57 -9.93
N GLN A 34 3.70 2.86 -9.67
CA GLN A 34 4.02 3.48 -8.39
C GLN A 34 2.90 3.21 -7.38
N VAL A 35 3.25 2.60 -6.24
CA VAL A 35 2.30 2.15 -5.22
C VAL A 35 2.44 2.99 -3.97
N TYR A 36 1.33 3.49 -3.45
CA TYR A 36 1.27 4.09 -2.12
C TYR A 36 0.44 3.21 -1.18
N LEU A 37 1.06 2.72 -0.11
CA LEU A 37 0.44 1.95 0.97
C LEU A 37 0.04 2.93 2.09
N HIS A 38 -1.25 3.25 2.19
CA HIS A 38 -1.76 4.14 3.22
C HIS A 38 -2.10 3.35 4.48
N CYS A 39 -1.22 3.44 5.48
CA CYS A 39 -1.35 2.76 6.77
C CYS A 39 -2.11 3.63 7.78
N ALA A 40 -2.79 3.00 8.72
CA ALA A 40 -3.57 3.67 9.75
C ALA A 40 -2.72 4.33 10.83
N ASP A 41 -1.58 3.71 11.18
CA ASP A 41 -0.66 4.19 12.20
C ASP A 41 0.77 3.65 12.00
N GLU A 42 1.71 4.16 12.79
CA GLU A 42 3.12 3.78 12.75
C GLU A 42 3.34 2.29 13.04
N ALA A 43 2.52 1.67 13.90
CA ALA A 43 2.66 0.28 14.27
C ALA A 43 2.31 -0.64 13.08
N GLN A 44 1.18 -0.38 12.42
CA GLN A 44 0.78 -1.08 11.21
C GLN A 44 1.80 -0.87 10.09
N ARG A 45 2.33 0.35 9.94
CA ARG A 45 3.36 0.66 8.94
C ARG A 45 4.65 -0.12 9.17
N SER A 46 5.15 -0.14 10.40
CA SER A 46 6.38 -0.86 10.76
C SER A 46 6.21 -2.38 10.57
N GLU A 47 5.04 -2.92 10.91
CA GLU A 47 4.74 -4.32 10.67
C GLU A 47 4.70 -4.64 9.16
N LEU A 48 4.07 -3.78 8.36
CA LEU A 48 3.98 -3.95 6.92
C LEU A 48 5.34 -3.84 6.23
N ASP A 49 6.18 -2.90 6.64
CA ASP A 49 7.56 -2.74 6.17
C ASP A 49 8.35 -4.05 6.35
N GLY A 50 8.40 -4.59 7.58
CA GLY A 50 9.07 -5.87 7.85
C GLY A 50 8.47 -7.06 7.07
N ARG A 51 7.15 -7.04 6.82
CA ARG A 51 6.50 -8.06 5.99
C ARG A 51 6.87 -7.93 4.52
N LEU A 52 6.99 -6.73 3.95
CA LEU A 52 7.42 -6.52 2.56
C LEU A 52 8.83 -7.06 2.33
N TRP A 53 9.72 -6.89 3.32
CA TRP A 53 11.07 -7.46 3.31
C TRP A 53 11.12 -8.99 3.30
N SER A 54 10.17 -9.64 3.98
CA SER A 54 10.15 -11.09 4.18
C SER A 54 9.09 -11.82 3.34
N PHE A 55 8.33 -11.10 2.51
CA PHE A 55 7.09 -11.57 1.91
C PHE A 55 7.26 -12.82 1.02
N ARG A 56 8.36 -12.90 0.27
CA ARG A 56 8.77 -14.11 -0.47
C ARG A 56 10.29 -14.20 -0.45
N GLY A 57 10.84 -15.33 0.00
CA GLY A 57 12.27 -15.51 0.25
C GLY A 57 13.23 -15.17 -0.91
N GLU A 58 12.74 -15.12 -2.16
CA GLU A 58 13.54 -14.74 -3.34
C GLU A 58 13.06 -13.44 -4.02
N ALA A 59 11.95 -12.83 -3.59
CA ALA A 59 11.41 -11.61 -4.19
C ALA A 59 11.50 -10.44 -3.22
N PHE A 60 12.31 -9.46 -3.61
CA PHE A 60 12.43 -8.17 -2.94
C PHE A 60 11.44 -7.18 -3.55
N ILE A 61 10.63 -6.53 -2.71
CA ILE A 61 9.79 -5.40 -3.12
C ILE A 61 10.56 -4.13 -2.75
N PRO A 62 11.04 -3.30 -3.70
CA PRO A 62 11.67 -2.02 -3.39
C PRO A 62 10.66 -1.10 -2.73
N HIS A 63 10.85 -0.82 -1.45
CA HIS A 63 9.99 0.08 -0.70
C HIS A 63 10.77 0.97 0.26
N SER A 64 10.14 2.08 0.64
CA SER A 64 10.65 3.00 1.65
C SER A 64 9.49 3.66 2.38
N LEU A 65 9.78 4.27 3.53
CA LEU A 65 8.84 5.20 4.14
C LEU A 65 8.68 6.42 3.24
N ALA A 66 7.46 6.93 3.11
CA ALA A 66 7.15 8.05 2.23
C ALA A 66 7.94 9.32 2.58
N GLU A 67 8.30 9.50 3.86
CA GLU A 67 9.14 10.60 4.33
C GLU A 67 10.65 10.40 4.11
N GLU A 68 11.11 9.16 3.92
CA GLU A 68 12.54 8.85 3.71
C GLU A 68 12.90 8.86 2.22
N ASP A 69 12.03 8.28 1.38
CA ASP A 69 12.17 8.32 -0.07
C ASP A 69 10.79 8.42 -0.73
N ALA A 70 10.43 9.64 -1.11
CA ALA A 70 9.16 9.94 -1.77
C ALA A 70 9.08 9.44 -3.22
N GLU A 71 10.18 8.98 -3.80
CA GLU A 71 10.24 8.44 -5.16
C GLU A 71 10.39 6.91 -5.21
N ALA A 72 10.45 6.25 -4.05
CA ALA A 72 10.44 4.80 -3.96
C ALA A 72 9.25 4.23 -4.75
N PRO A 73 9.41 3.15 -5.53
CA PRO A 73 8.31 2.62 -6.35
C PRO A 73 7.15 2.07 -5.51
N VAL A 74 7.42 1.70 -4.25
CA VAL A 74 6.40 1.39 -3.23
C VAL A 74 6.69 2.25 -2.00
N ALA A 75 5.82 3.20 -1.69
CA ALA A 75 5.96 4.03 -0.50
C ALA A 75 4.95 3.65 0.58
N LEU A 76 5.39 3.60 1.85
CA LEU A 76 4.51 3.44 3.00
C LEU A 76 4.30 4.78 3.70
N GLY A 77 3.05 5.21 3.85
CA GLY A 77 2.77 6.48 4.52
C GLY A 77 1.50 6.49 5.36
N LEU A 78 1.42 7.50 6.22
CA LEU A 78 0.36 7.65 7.23
C LEU A 78 -0.63 8.77 6.90
N GLY A 79 -0.49 9.43 5.75
CA GLY A 79 -1.31 10.58 5.39
C GLY A 79 -0.74 11.38 4.23
N GLU A 80 -1.12 12.64 4.14
CA GLU A 80 -0.62 13.54 3.11
C GLU A 80 0.78 14.09 3.42
N PRO A 81 1.60 14.33 2.39
CA PRO A 81 1.35 14.07 0.97
C PRO A 81 1.77 12.64 0.55
N PRO A 82 1.07 11.99 -0.41
CA PRO A 82 1.51 10.71 -1.00
C PRO A 82 2.69 10.87 -1.99
N GLY A 83 3.36 12.01 -1.99
CA GLY A 83 4.38 12.37 -2.97
C GLY A 83 3.86 12.35 -4.41
N ASN A 84 4.65 11.78 -5.31
CA ASN A 84 4.37 11.70 -6.74
C ASN A 84 3.60 10.43 -7.16
N HIS A 85 3.23 9.56 -6.21
CA HIS A 85 2.49 8.34 -6.51
C HIS A 85 1.09 8.66 -7.04
N ARG A 86 0.77 8.20 -8.27
CA ARG A 86 -0.53 8.41 -8.91
C ARG A 86 -1.16 7.15 -9.51
N ASP A 87 -0.47 6.00 -9.46
CA ASP A 87 -0.97 4.79 -10.13
C ASP A 87 -1.90 3.98 -9.22
N LEU A 88 -1.39 3.48 -8.09
CA LEU A 88 -2.16 2.65 -7.16
C LEU A 88 -2.06 3.15 -5.72
N LEU A 89 -3.21 3.45 -5.13
CA LEU A 89 -3.40 3.55 -3.70
C LEU A 89 -3.87 2.20 -3.15
N ILE A 90 -3.18 1.65 -2.16
CA ILE A 90 -3.69 0.55 -1.34
C ILE A 90 -4.04 1.15 0.02
N ASN A 91 -5.33 1.23 0.30
CA ASN A 91 -5.84 1.79 1.56
C ASN A 91 -6.01 0.68 2.60
N LEU A 92 -5.33 0.83 3.75
CA LEU A 92 -5.42 -0.06 4.91
C LEU A 92 -6.21 0.54 6.07
N THR A 93 -6.69 1.78 5.91
CA THR A 93 -7.48 2.48 6.92
C THR A 93 -8.97 2.20 6.74
N LEU A 94 -9.78 2.63 7.71
CA LEU A 94 -11.24 2.55 7.61
C LEU A 94 -11.86 3.67 6.76
N GLU A 95 -11.11 4.75 6.54
CA GLU A 95 -11.60 5.96 5.87
C GLU A 95 -10.75 6.26 4.64
N ALA A 96 -11.41 6.41 3.50
CA ALA A 96 -10.73 6.76 2.27
C ALA A 96 -10.11 8.18 2.40
N PRO A 97 -8.79 8.33 2.19
CA PRO A 97 -8.14 9.62 2.39
C PRO A 97 -8.56 10.65 1.32
N GLY A 98 -8.49 11.94 1.67
CA GLY A 98 -8.90 13.05 0.78
C GLY A 98 -8.16 13.09 -0.55
N PHE A 99 -6.96 12.50 -0.63
CA PHE A 99 -6.13 12.42 -1.82
C PHE A 99 -6.46 11.26 -2.78
N VAL A 100 -7.48 10.42 -2.50
CA VAL A 100 -7.94 9.36 -3.43
C VAL A 100 -8.11 9.82 -4.89
N PRO A 101 -8.67 11.02 -5.19
CA PRO A 101 -8.84 11.47 -6.57
C PRO A 101 -7.53 11.62 -7.36
N ASN A 102 -6.38 11.66 -6.67
CA ASN A 102 -5.07 11.75 -7.30
C ASN A 102 -4.59 10.42 -7.90
N PHE A 103 -5.27 9.31 -7.59
CA PHE A 103 -4.87 7.99 -8.02
C PHE A 103 -5.71 7.50 -9.19
N SER A 104 -5.07 6.79 -10.12
CA SER A 104 -5.71 6.09 -11.22
C SER A 104 -6.53 4.90 -10.72
N ARG A 105 -6.01 4.22 -9.68
CA ARG A 105 -6.64 3.05 -9.07
C ARG A 105 -6.51 3.06 -7.55
N VAL A 106 -7.54 2.60 -6.87
CA VAL A 106 -7.58 2.39 -5.42
C VAL A 106 -7.96 0.94 -5.11
N ALA A 107 -7.23 0.32 -4.20
CA ALA A 107 -7.55 -0.96 -3.58
C ALA A 107 -7.94 -0.72 -2.12
N GLU A 108 -9.22 -0.87 -1.81
CA GLU A 108 -9.75 -0.78 -0.44
C GLU A 108 -9.72 -2.16 0.21
N LEU A 109 -8.97 -2.32 1.30
CA LEU A 109 -8.84 -3.58 2.02
C LEU A 109 -9.80 -3.63 3.21
N VAL A 110 -10.95 -4.29 3.02
CA VAL A 110 -12.07 -4.35 3.98
C VAL A 110 -12.19 -5.70 4.70
#